data_AF-A0A818ZSQ1-F1
#
_entry.id   AF-A0A818ZSQ1-F1
#
_cell.length_a   1.000
_cell.length_b   1.000
_cell.length_c   1.000
_cell.angle_alpha   90.00
_cell.angle_beta   90.00
_cell.angle_gamma   90.00
#
_symmetry.space_group_name_H-M   'P 1'
#
loop_
_entity.id
_entity.type
_entity.pdbx_description
1 polymer ?
#
loop_
_entity_poly.entity_id
_entity_poly.type
_entity_poly.pdbx_seq_one_letter_code
_entity_poly.pdbx_strand_id
1 'polypeptide(L)'
;MTGRLTRGFFHRDLSGIEAEKLLQEKSIPGSFLVRPSTTKSDAYVLSVRRANGTITHIRIQRTNDGFDLGERQECFSTLYDMIEHYRQNVGELREKNNEVIELTVPILAQMPTLEKYYHGPISHSQTESILNACDQIGLFLVRDSETSPGDYVICVKTQNGIANIKIKYFNGEWFLDGKGQREQIDRFKSLDDLIHFYLKHNILVATNGSAFRLVQPCTANWFHARDIHQRCEHLSKLVATQHGHRTGFSLEFELLNQQSEYQSLIYHKKYGEKLENKTRNRFKNILPFDETRVILRNYPITDYINANHIRPPIESIGRGYIATQGPLAATINDFWYMVQQEMVKCIVMITRETEGMKNKCARYWPELHTSKTYGSITVENLHESNYGPAQTPSSTSRALRSLPSAGHQLLQPTSNDDDCYYRLRTLRITTEDGHTWEILHWQYLAWGDHGSPLVSNQRDNVQLSVLLEFFEKIGCLNSAATDMNTSPMIVHCSAGIGRSGATIAIDMILNRIRTEGFDTEIEIPGLITHIRSQRSGLVQTERQYEFIYRVIEYFIEQHMTQSSHSSEYMNMR
;
A
#
# COMPACT_ATOMS: atom_id res chain seq x y z
N MET A 1 -10.62 -12.07 6.31
CA MET A 1 -9.19 -12.26 6.03
C MET A 1 -8.43 -11.82 7.27
N THR A 2 -8.14 -12.73 8.19
CA THR A 2 -7.36 -12.45 9.41
C THR A 2 -5.92 -12.09 9.02
N GLY A 3 -5.33 -11.15 9.75
CA GLY A 3 -4.17 -10.34 9.39
C GLY A 3 -3.02 -11.08 8.70
N ARG A 4 -2.70 -10.67 7.47
CA ARG A 4 -1.38 -10.85 6.86
C ARG A 4 -0.44 -9.80 7.45
N LEU A 5 0.04 -10.00 8.67
CA LEU A 5 1.08 -9.13 9.23
C LEU A 5 2.43 -9.86 9.19
N THR A 6 3.23 -9.42 8.21
CA THR A 6 4.69 -9.44 8.14
C THR A 6 5.37 -10.81 8.16
N ARG A 7 5.47 -11.38 6.97
CA ARG A 7 6.07 -12.67 6.69
C ARG A 7 7.38 -12.42 5.94
N GLY A 8 8.50 -12.50 6.66
CA GLY A 8 9.83 -12.31 6.04
C GLY A 8 10.94 -11.91 7.01
N PHE A 9 10.72 -12.02 8.33
CA PHE A 9 11.72 -11.64 9.34
C PHE A 9 12.95 -12.55 9.39
N PHE A 10 13.00 -13.63 8.61
CA PHE A 10 14.08 -14.61 8.63
C PHE A 10 15.18 -14.25 7.64
N HIS A 11 16.35 -13.87 8.14
CA HIS A 11 17.55 -13.54 7.35
C HIS A 11 18.49 -14.73 7.32
N ARG A 12 18.68 -15.32 6.13
CA ARG A 12 19.49 -16.53 5.96
C ARG A 12 20.97 -16.32 6.22
N ASP A 13 21.56 -15.32 5.59
CA ASP A 13 23.01 -15.14 5.53
C ASP A 13 23.48 -13.93 6.36
N LEU A 14 22.82 -13.67 7.49
CA LEU A 14 23.09 -12.51 8.34
C LEU A 14 23.85 -12.93 9.60
N SER A 15 25.04 -12.37 9.80
CA SER A 15 25.81 -12.56 11.04
C SER A 15 25.21 -11.77 12.21
N GLY A 16 25.69 -12.04 13.44
CA GLY A 16 25.27 -11.26 14.61
C GLY A 16 25.64 -9.79 14.51
N ILE A 17 26.85 -9.48 14.03
CA ILE A 17 27.35 -8.12 13.88
C ILE A 17 26.54 -7.36 12.82
N GLU A 18 26.22 -8.00 11.69
CA GLU A 18 25.40 -7.37 10.65
C GLU A 18 23.95 -7.16 11.11
N ALA A 19 23.40 -8.10 11.89
CA ALA A 19 22.08 -7.95 12.50
C ALA A 19 22.05 -6.77 13.48
N GLU A 20 23.09 -6.61 14.30
CA GLU A 20 23.19 -5.47 15.21
C GLU A 20 23.23 -4.14 14.45
N LYS A 21 24.07 -4.07 13.41
CA LYS A 21 24.15 -2.90 12.55
C LYS A 21 22.81 -2.56 11.90
N LEU A 22 22.13 -3.57 11.33
CA LEU A 22 20.85 -3.40 10.66
C LEU A 22 19.76 -2.88 11.63
N LEU A 23 19.72 -3.42 12.84
CA LEU A 23 18.79 -2.99 13.88
C LEU A 23 19.14 -1.60 14.43
N GLN A 24 20.42 -1.24 14.58
CA GLN A 24 20.82 0.10 15.01
C GLN A 24 20.49 1.19 13.97
N GLU A 25 20.78 0.94 12.70
CA GLU A 25 20.71 1.94 11.63
C GLU A 25 19.29 2.14 11.09
N LYS A 26 18.44 1.10 11.06
CA LYS A 26 17.21 1.10 10.25
C LYS A 26 15.94 0.72 11.00
N SER A 27 15.88 0.88 12.33
CA SER A 27 14.75 0.34 13.10
C SER A 27 14.32 1.17 14.31
N ILE A 28 13.17 0.84 14.89
CA ILE A 28 12.60 1.47 16.09
C ILE A 28 12.61 0.49 17.27
N PRO A 29 12.39 0.94 18.53
CA PRO A 29 12.19 0.02 19.64
C PRO A 29 11.14 -1.06 19.37
N GLY A 30 11.48 -2.31 19.71
CA GLY A 30 10.69 -3.50 19.43
C GLY A 30 10.91 -4.08 18.03
N SER A 31 11.72 -3.44 17.18
CA SER A 31 12.07 -4.02 15.89
C SER A 31 12.89 -5.29 16.05
N PHE A 32 12.63 -6.31 15.22
CA PHE A 32 13.24 -7.62 15.39
C PHE A 32 13.53 -8.36 14.08
N LEU A 33 14.44 -9.34 14.12
CA LEU A 33 14.68 -10.28 13.03
C LEU A 33 15.11 -11.64 13.57
N VAL A 34 14.98 -12.68 12.76
CA VAL A 34 15.48 -14.03 13.07
C VAL A 34 16.57 -14.40 12.07
N ARG A 35 17.61 -15.07 12.52
CA ARG A 35 18.74 -15.53 11.69
C ARG A 35 19.28 -16.86 12.19
N PRO A 36 20.02 -17.64 11.37
CA PRO A 36 20.81 -18.76 11.86
C PRO A 36 21.83 -18.34 12.92
N SER A 37 22.16 -19.25 13.83
CA SER A 37 23.23 -19.06 14.79
C SER A 37 24.58 -19.29 14.13
N THR A 38 25.50 -18.34 14.25
CA THR A 38 26.90 -18.49 13.83
C THR A 38 27.74 -19.31 14.80
N THR A 39 27.24 -19.58 16.02
CA THR A 39 27.99 -20.24 17.09
C THR A 39 27.55 -21.67 17.39
N LYS A 40 26.32 -22.05 17.03
CA LYS A 40 25.79 -23.41 17.21
C LYS A 40 25.08 -23.84 15.93
N SER A 41 25.55 -24.91 15.30
CA SER A 41 24.85 -25.53 14.17
C SER A 41 23.45 -25.97 14.60
N ASP A 42 22.45 -25.77 13.74
CA ASP A 42 21.03 -26.08 13.97
C ASP A 42 20.32 -25.27 15.07
N ALA A 43 20.88 -24.13 15.48
CA ALA A 43 20.19 -23.14 16.30
C ALA A 43 19.90 -21.86 15.50
N TYR A 44 18.89 -21.11 15.95
CA TYR A 44 18.54 -19.80 15.41
C TYR A 44 18.68 -18.73 16.49
N VAL A 45 18.64 -17.48 16.09
CA VAL A 45 18.74 -16.32 16.99
C VAL A 45 17.69 -15.29 16.60
N LEU A 46 16.84 -14.94 17.56
CA LEU A 46 15.96 -13.77 17.50
C LEU A 46 16.75 -12.56 18.01
N SER A 47 16.95 -11.57 17.15
CA SER A 47 17.65 -10.32 17.46
C SER A 47 16.62 -9.20 17.56
N VAL A 48 16.60 -8.44 18.66
CA VAL A 48 15.57 -7.45 18.96
C VAL A 48 16.20 -6.13 19.42
N ARG A 49 15.75 -5.00 18.86
CA ARG A 49 16.10 -3.66 19.34
C ARG A 49 15.25 -3.29 20.55
N ARG A 50 15.91 -3.00 21.68
CA ARG A 50 15.29 -2.66 22.96
C ARG A 50 14.93 -1.16 23.03
N ALA A 51 14.06 -0.80 23.96
CA ALA A 51 13.66 0.60 24.20
C ALA A 51 14.83 1.49 24.66
N ASN A 52 15.80 0.91 25.38
CA ASN A 52 17.04 1.58 25.78
C ASN A 52 18.08 1.67 24.65
N GLY A 53 17.75 1.24 23.43
CA GLY A 53 18.62 1.27 22.27
C GLY A 53 19.60 0.10 22.15
N THR A 54 19.68 -0.80 23.13
CA THR A 54 20.53 -2.00 23.02
C THR A 54 19.89 -3.07 22.14
N ILE A 55 20.69 -4.04 21.69
CA ILE A 55 20.21 -5.20 20.94
C ILE A 55 20.36 -6.44 21.78
N THR A 56 19.28 -7.20 21.90
CA THR A 56 19.25 -8.48 22.62
C THR A 56 19.20 -9.62 21.60
N HIS A 57 20.04 -10.64 21.82
CA HIS A 57 20.07 -11.86 21.03
C HIS A 57 19.54 -13.04 21.86
N ILE A 58 18.41 -13.58 21.45
CA ILE A 58 17.74 -14.69 22.12
C ILE A 58 17.95 -15.95 21.26
N ARG A 59 18.56 -16.98 21.85
CA ARG A 59 18.79 -18.23 21.16
C ARG A 59 17.49 -19.03 21.07
N ILE A 60 17.20 -19.50 19.86
CA ILE A 60 16.11 -20.42 19.56
C ILE A 60 16.73 -21.78 19.26
N GLN A 61 16.24 -22.83 19.90
CA GLN A 61 16.66 -24.20 19.65
C GLN A 61 15.67 -24.89 18.72
N ARG A 62 16.19 -25.68 17.79
CA ARG A 62 15.40 -26.63 17.02
C ARG A 62 15.40 -27.97 17.77
N THR A 63 14.21 -28.47 18.10
CA THR A 63 14.01 -29.78 18.73
C THR A 63 13.33 -30.73 17.74
N ASN A 64 13.06 -31.96 18.17
CA ASN A 64 12.29 -32.91 17.37
C ASN A 64 10.82 -32.49 17.23
N ASP A 65 10.31 -31.74 18.21
CA ASP A 65 8.89 -31.35 18.30
C ASP A 65 8.63 -29.94 17.75
N GLY A 66 9.68 -29.16 17.44
CA GLY A 66 9.56 -27.83 16.84
C GLY A 66 10.68 -26.87 17.22
N PHE A 67 10.30 -25.67 17.63
CA PHE A 67 11.18 -24.57 18.00
C PHE A 67 10.84 -24.06 19.40
N ASP A 68 11.86 -23.85 20.23
CA ASP A 68 11.70 -23.28 21.57
C ASP A 68 12.84 -22.31 21.92
N LEU A 69 12.70 -21.61 23.05
CA LEU A 69 13.71 -20.70 23.59
C LEU A 69 14.52 -21.33 24.74
N GLY A 70 14.49 -22.65 24.90
CA GLY A 70 15.17 -23.42 25.95
C GLY A 70 14.30 -23.86 27.13
N GLU A 71 14.93 -24.20 28.25
CA GLU A 71 14.47 -25.17 29.27
C GLU A 71 13.12 -24.89 30.01
N ARG A 72 12.38 -23.81 29.72
CA ARG A 72 11.08 -23.51 30.37
C ARG A 72 10.03 -22.82 29.49
N GLN A 73 10.08 -22.93 28.17
CA GLN A 73 9.12 -22.24 27.30
C GLN A 73 8.40 -23.18 26.33
N GLU A 74 7.22 -22.75 25.87
CA GLU A 74 6.38 -23.47 24.92
C GLU A 74 7.13 -23.83 23.64
N CYS A 75 6.81 -24.99 23.07
CA CYS A 75 7.39 -25.46 21.81
C CYS A 75 6.41 -25.19 20.67
N PHE A 76 6.92 -24.61 19.59
CA PHE A 76 6.12 -24.18 18.44
C PHE A 76 6.45 -24.97 17.19
N SER A 77 5.45 -25.27 16.38
CA SER A 77 5.63 -26.10 15.17
C SER A 77 6.50 -25.43 14.11
N THR A 78 6.46 -24.09 14.03
CA THR A 78 7.27 -23.28 13.13
C THR A 78 7.83 -22.05 13.84
N LEU A 79 8.94 -21.47 13.32
CA LEU A 79 9.43 -20.17 13.79
C LEU A 79 8.39 -19.06 13.63
N TYR A 80 7.51 -19.16 12.62
CA TYR A 80 6.45 -18.19 12.38
C TYR A 80 5.40 -18.20 13.48
N ASP A 81 4.94 -19.39 13.89
CA ASP A 81 3.98 -19.52 14.98
C ASP A 81 4.56 -18.98 16.29
N MET A 82 5.84 -19.28 16.57
CA MET A 82 6.54 -18.78 17.75
C MET A 82 6.61 -17.25 17.79
N ILE A 83 7.05 -16.63 16.69
CA ILE A 83 7.14 -15.16 16.62
C ILE A 83 5.76 -14.54 16.77
N GLU A 84 4.75 -15.09 16.10
CA GLU A 84 3.43 -14.49 16.12
C GLU A 84 2.72 -14.64 17.47
N HIS A 85 2.96 -15.75 18.18
CA HIS A 85 2.55 -15.91 19.57
C HIS A 85 3.14 -14.80 20.46
N TYR A 86 4.45 -14.57 20.41
CA TYR A 86 5.09 -13.55 21.26
C TYR A 86 4.76 -12.11 20.85
N ARG A 87 4.33 -11.88 19.60
CA ARG A 87 3.80 -10.59 19.16
C ARG A 87 2.40 -10.32 19.69
N GLN A 88 1.55 -11.35 19.75
CA GLN A 88 0.17 -11.22 20.23
C GLN A 88 0.09 -11.22 21.75
N ASN A 89 0.99 -11.94 22.43
CA ASN A 89 1.01 -12.09 23.89
C ASN A 89 2.12 -11.24 24.52
N VAL A 90 1.96 -9.91 24.45
CA VAL A 90 2.91 -8.95 25.01
C VAL A 90 3.09 -9.19 26.51
N GLY A 91 4.35 -9.34 26.95
CA GLY A 91 4.70 -9.61 28.35
C GLY A 91 5.13 -11.04 28.66
N GLU A 92 4.99 -11.98 27.73
CA GLU A 92 5.43 -13.38 27.91
C GLU A 92 6.91 -13.58 27.56
N LEU A 93 7.42 -12.88 26.54
CA LEU A 93 8.84 -12.92 26.20
C LEU A 93 9.64 -12.05 27.17
N ARG A 94 10.50 -12.66 27.98
CA ARG A 94 11.26 -11.99 29.05
C ARG A 94 12.73 -12.37 29.07
N GLU A 95 13.57 -11.43 29.51
CA GLU A 95 14.98 -11.69 29.82
C GLU A 95 15.13 -12.30 31.23
N LYS A 96 16.32 -12.81 31.56
CA LYS A 96 16.64 -13.39 32.89
C LYS A 96 16.44 -12.43 34.06
N ASN A 97 16.50 -11.12 33.83
CA ASN A 97 16.23 -10.05 34.80
C ASN A 97 14.73 -9.70 34.90
N ASN A 98 13.84 -10.45 34.25
CA ASN A 98 12.39 -10.25 34.13
C ASN A 98 11.94 -9.05 33.28
N GLU A 99 12.84 -8.35 32.59
CA GLU A 99 12.43 -7.31 31.65
C GLU A 99 11.65 -7.90 30.46
N VAL A 100 10.56 -7.23 30.08
CA VAL A 100 9.71 -7.63 28.95
C VAL A 100 10.41 -7.30 27.63
N ILE A 101 10.32 -8.21 26.66
CA ILE A 101 10.79 -8.04 25.29
C ILE A 101 9.59 -7.99 24.36
N GLU A 102 9.36 -6.82 23.78
CA GLU A 102 8.27 -6.58 22.86
C GLU A 102 8.74 -6.78 21.42
N LEU A 103 7.97 -7.55 20.65
CA LEU A 103 8.17 -7.75 19.23
C LEU A 103 7.12 -6.92 18.49
N THR A 104 7.53 -5.81 17.89
CA THR A 104 6.61 -4.87 17.23
C THR A 104 6.73 -4.97 15.72
N VAL A 105 7.89 -4.58 15.19
CA VAL A 105 8.14 -4.40 13.75
C VAL A 105 9.23 -5.35 13.25
N PRO A 106 8.93 -6.35 12.42
CA PRO A 106 9.97 -7.18 11.85
C PRO A 106 10.81 -6.42 10.82
N ILE A 107 12.10 -6.67 10.83
CA ILE A 107 13.03 -6.30 9.77
C ILE A 107 13.01 -7.42 8.75
N LEU A 108 12.53 -7.14 7.54
CA LEU A 108 12.32 -8.17 6.53
C LEU A 108 13.59 -8.45 5.73
N ALA A 109 13.81 -9.73 5.45
CA ALA A 109 14.89 -10.21 4.61
C ALA A 109 14.67 -9.84 3.15
N GLN A 110 15.77 -9.80 2.39
CA GLN A 110 15.69 -9.58 0.95
C GLN A 110 14.97 -10.74 0.27
N MET A 111 14.10 -10.43 -0.70
CA MET A 111 13.40 -11.46 -1.47
C MET A 111 14.40 -12.24 -2.32
N PRO A 112 14.23 -13.57 -2.48
CA PRO A 112 15.09 -14.38 -3.34
C PRO A 112 14.91 -14.08 -4.84
N THR A 113 13.77 -13.50 -5.21
CA THR A 113 13.43 -13.06 -6.56
C THR A 113 12.31 -12.02 -6.49
N LEU A 114 12.20 -11.18 -7.52
CA LEU A 114 11.07 -10.28 -7.75
C LEU A 114 10.06 -10.87 -8.74
N GLU A 115 10.33 -12.08 -9.24
CA GLU A 115 9.46 -12.76 -10.19
C GLU A 115 8.14 -13.14 -9.55
N LYS A 116 7.06 -12.98 -10.33
CA LYS A 116 5.69 -13.14 -9.84
C LYS A 116 5.39 -14.57 -9.38
N TYR A 117 6.18 -15.57 -9.76
CA TYR A 117 5.96 -16.93 -9.28
C TYR A 117 6.25 -17.09 -7.79
N TYR A 118 6.97 -16.15 -7.15
CA TYR A 118 7.32 -16.23 -5.74
C TYR A 118 6.29 -15.52 -4.86
N HIS A 119 5.70 -16.26 -3.92
CA HIS A 119 4.62 -15.84 -3.04
C HIS A 119 5.07 -15.65 -1.60
N GLY A 120 6.37 -15.77 -1.31
CA GLY A 120 6.91 -15.54 0.03
C GLY A 120 6.40 -16.57 1.04
N PRO A 121 6.25 -16.21 2.33
CA PRO A 121 5.92 -17.18 3.37
C PRO A 121 4.41 -17.45 3.45
N ILE A 122 3.82 -18.00 2.39
CA ILE A 122 2.44 -18.50 2.43
C ILE A 122 2.36 -19.88 3.04
N SER A 123 1.28 -20.15 3.78
CA SER A 123 1.08 -21.46 4.40
C SER A 123 0.73 -22.52 3.37
N HIS A 124 0.83 -23.79 3.75
CA HIS A 124 0.33 -24.90 2.91
C HIS A 124 -1.15 -24.72 2.54
N SER A 125 -2.01 -24.40 3.51
CA SER A 125 -3.46 -24.19 3.27
C SER A 125 -3.75 -22.99 2.33
N GLN A 126 -2.98 -21.91 2.45
CA GLN A 126 -3.11 -20.76 1.54
C GLN A 126 -2.64 -21.11 0.13
N THR A 127 -1.57 -21.87 0.02
CA THR A 127 -1.07 -22.39 -1.26
C THR A 127 -2.13 -23.26 -1.94
N GLU A 128 -2.78 -24.15 -1.18
CA GLU A 128 -3.88 -24.96 -1.68
C GLU A 128 -5.05 -24.11 -2.17
N SER A 129 -5.44 -23.09 -1.40
CA SER A 129 -6.51 -22.18 -1.79
C SER A 129 -6.17 -21.41 -3.08
N ILE A 130 -4.94 -20.91 -3.21
CA ILE A 130 -4.47 -20.15 -4.38
C ILE A 130 -4.41 -21.05 -5.63
N LEU A 131 -3.76 -22.21 -5.54
CA LEU A 131 -3.61 -23.10 -6.68
C LEU A 131 -4.94 -23.76 -7.07
N ASN A 132 -5.82 -24.05 -6.11
CA ASN A 132 -7.14 -24.62 -6.41
C ASN A 132 -8.15 -23.62 -6.97
N ALA A 133 -7.91 -22.31 -6.86
CA ALA A 133 -8.76 -21.28 -7.45
C ALA A 133 -8.74 -21.28 -9.01
N CYS A 134 -7.78 -21.98 -9.63
CA CYS A 134 -7.67 -22.13 -11.06
C CYS A 134 -7.51 -23.60 -11.43
N ASP A 135 -8.27 -24.11 -12.40
CA ASP A 135 -8.21 -25.53 -12.81
C ASP A 135 -7.04 -25.90 -13.72
N GLN A 136 -6.12 -24.98 -13.93
CA GLN A 136 -4.99 -25.20 -14.80
C GLN A 136 -3.92 -26.11 -14.17
N ILE A 137 -3.77 -27.31 -14.74
CA ILE A 137 -2.69 -28.23 -14.41
C ILE A 137 -1.34 -27.64 -14.83
N GLY A 138 -0.33 -27.77 -13.96
CA GLY A 138 0.99 -27.20 -14.13
C GLY A 138 1.09 -25.73 -13.73
N LEU A 139 0.01 -25.13 -13.21
CA LEU A 139 0.07 -23.86 -12.48
C LEU A 139 0.92 -24.04 -11.23
N PHE A 140 1.93 -23.20 -11.02
CA PHE A 140 2.83 -23.33 -9.89
C PHE A 140 3.13 -22.01 -9.21
N LEU A 141 3.54 -22.07 -7.95
CA LEU A 141 4.15 -20.97 -7.22
C LEU A 141 5.36 -21.46 -6.46
N VAL A 142 6.20 -20.53 -6.02
CA VAL A 142 7.31 -20.77 -5.09
C VAL A 142 7.01 -20.03 -3.80
N ARG A 143 7.26 -20.65 -2.67
CA ARG A 143 7.04 -20.07 -1.34
C ARG A 143 8.17 -20.42 -0.39
N ASP A 144 8.20 -19.79 0.77
CA ASP A 144 9.10 -20.19 1.85
C ASP A 144 8.66 -21.53 2.44
N SER A 145 9.65 -22.30 2.88
CA SER A 145 9.40 -23.55 3.60
C SER A 145 9.02 -23.26 5.04
N GLU A 146 7.81 -23.68 5.44
CA GLU A 146 7.33 -23.61 6.82
C GLU A 146 8.14 -24.50 7.78
N THR A 147 8.69 -25.61 7.26
CA THR A 147 9.36 -26.65 8.06
C THR A 147 10.87 -26.52 8.09
N SER A 148 11.44 -25.76 7.15
CA SER A 148 12.87 -25.54 7.02
C SER A 148 13.11 -24.05 6.78
N PRO A 149 13.23 -23.23 7.84
CA PRO A 149 13.48 -21.80 7.71
C PRO A 149 14.71 -21.53 6.85
N GLY A 150 14.54 -20.73 5.80
CA GLY A 150 15.57 -20.47 4.80
C GLY A 150 15.59 -21.42 3.61
N ASP A 151 14.77 -22.46 3.55
CA ASP A 151 14.51 -23.21 2.31
C ASP A 151 13.24 -22.69 1.63
N TYR A 152 13.02 -23.09 0.37
CA TYR A 152 11.80 -22.77 -0.38
C TYR A 152 11.10 -24.03 -0.87
N VAL A 153 9.89 -23.87 -1.39
CA VAL A 153 9.09 -24.97 -1.93
C VAL A 153 8.45 -24.54 -3.24
N ILE A 154 8.68 -25.30 -4.31
CA ILE A 154 7.86 -25.24 -5.53
C ILE A 154 6.58 -26.00 -5.25
N CYS A 155 5.45 -25.31 -5.35
CA CYS A 155 4.12 -25.89 -5.19
C CYS A 155 3.41 -25.84 -6.54
N VAL A 156 2.94 -26.98 -7.04
CA VAL A 156 2.34 -27.08 -8.38
C VAL A 156 1.02 -27.82 -8.36
N LYS A 157 0.02 -27.31 -9.08
CA LYS A 157 -1.24 -28.02 -9.30
C LYS A 157 -1.02 -29.17 -10.29
N THR A 158 -1.31 -30.37 -9.85
CA THR A 158 -1.25 -31.61 -10.64
C THR A 158 -2.66 -32.20 -10.75
N GLN A 159 -2.82 -33.26 -11.55
CA GLN A 159 -4.11 -33.95 -11.68
C GLN A 159 -4.58 -34.59 -10.36
N ASN A 160 -3.64 -34.91 -9.46
CA ASN A 160 -3.90 -35.62 -8.20
C ASN A 160 -3.79 -34.69 -6.98
N GLY A 161 -3.98 -33.38 -7.17
CA GLY A 161 -3.80 -32.38 -6.12
C GLY A 161 -2.49 -31.61 -6.27
N ILE A 162 -1.93 -31.11 -5.17
CA ILE A 162 -0.77 -30.22 -5.21
C ILE A 162 0.50 -30.98 -4.85
N ALA A 163 1.50 -30.89 -5.72
CA ALA A 163 2.81 -31.45 -5.47
C ALA A 163 3.78 -30.37 -4.96
N ASN A 164 4.58 -30.73 -3.96
CA ASN A 164 5.52 -29.86 -3.29
C ASN A 164 6.94 -30.40 -3.49
N ILE A 165 7.88 -29.57 -3.96
CA ILE A 165 9.30 -29.89 -4.05
C ILE A 165 10.11 -28.85 -3.30
N LYS A 166 10.93 -29.31 -2.35
CA LYS A 166 11.84 -28.43 -1.60
C LYS A 166 12.97 -27.94 -2.51
N ILE A 167 13.24 -26.64 -2.44
CA ILE A 167 14.42 -25.97 -2.98
C ILE A 167 15.34 -25.68 -1.80
N LYS A 168 16.59 -26.09 -1.93
CA LYS A 168 17.66 -25.80 -0.98
C LYS A 168 18.59 -24.77 -1.56
N TYR A 169 19.19 -23.98 -0.67
CA TYR A 169 20.27 -23.08 -0.99
C TYR A 169 21.46 -23.39 -0.09
N PHE A 170 22.62 -23.64 -0.69
CA PHE A 170 23.85 -23.96 0.04
C PHE A 170 25.06 -23.47 -0.75
N ASN A 171 26.00 -22.79 -0.07
CA ASN A 171 27.23 -22.26 -0.67
C ASN A 171 27.03 -21.41 -1.94
N GLY A 172 26.04 -20.53 -1.95
CA GLY A 172 25.77 -19.66 -3.11
C GLY A 172 25.05 -20.33 -4.26
N GLU A 173 24.53 -21.55 -4.05
CA GLU A 173 23.91 -22.34 -5.10
C GLU A 173 22.54 -22.86 -4.70
N TRP A 174 21.64 -22.88 -5.67
CA TRP A 174 20.25 -23.30 -5.57
C TRP A 174 20.07 -24.67 -6.21
N PHE A 175 19.34 -25.57 -5.57
CA PHE A 175 19.07 -26.90 -6.12
C PHE A 175 17.80 -27.52 -5.51
N LEU A 176 17.24 -28.53 -6.16
CA LEU A 176 16.07 -29.26 -5.65
C LEU A 176 16.50 -30.38 -4.69
N ASP A 177 15.74 -30.58 -3.62
CA ASP A 177 15.98 -31.66 -2.65
C ASP A 177 15.65 -33.02 -3.27
N GLY A 178 16.69 -33.78 -3.62
CA GLY A 178 16.68 -34.91 -4.55
C GLY A 178 16.05 -36.22 -4.07
N LYS A 179 14.99 -36.22 -3.25
CA LYS A 179 14.19 -37.43 -3.01
C LYS A 179 13.38 -37.77 -4.28
N GLY A 180 14.05 -38.23 -5.35
CA GLY A 180 13.43 -38.67 -6.60
C GLY A 180 14.12 -38.24 -7.91
N GLN A 181 15.26 -37.53 -7.86
CA GLN A 181 16.00 -37.12 -9.07
C GLN A 181 17.24 -38.00 -9.32
N ARG A 182 17.73 -38.03 -10.57
CA ARG A 182 18.90 -38.80 -11.04
C ARG A 182 20.14 -38.53 -10.17
N GLU A 183 21.14 -39.41 -10.26
CA GLU A 183 22.42 -39.41 -9.53
C GLU A 183 23.22 -38.08 -9.57
N GLN A 184 22.81 -37.09 -10.38
CA GLN A 184 23.41 -35.77 -10.49
C GLN A 184 22.35 -34.68 -10.18
N ILE A 185 22.61 -33.89 -9.13
CA ILE A 185 21.76 -32.76 -8.71
C ILE A 185 22.17 -31.51 -9.49
N ASP A 186 21.26 -30.95 -10.29
CA ASP A 186 21.47 -29.68 -10.98
C ASP A 186 21.55 -28.52 -9.98
N ARG A 187 22.56 -27.65 -10.16
CA ARG A 187 22.85 -26.50 -9.28
C ARG A 187 22.83 -25.21 -10.08
N PHE A 188 22.26 -24.16 -9.49
CA PHE A 188 21.99 -22.88 -10.14
C PHE A 188 22.52 -21.71 -9.31
N LYS A 189 22.85 -20.59 -9.96
CA LYS A 189 23.35 -19.38 -9.26
C LYS A 189 22.24 -18.48 -8.74
N SER A 190 21.03 -18.58 -9.29
CA SER A 190 19.86 -17.87 -8.81
C SER A 190 18.64 -18.78 -8.77
N LEU A 191 17.63 -18.38 -7.99
CA LEU A 191 16.32 -19.04 -7.98
C LEU A 191 15.66 -18.94 -9.37
N ASP A 192 15.83 -17.83 -10.07
CA ASP A 192 15.27 -17.62 -11.41
C ASP A 192 15.86 -18.56 -12.44
N ASP A 193 17.18 -18.79 -12.41
CA ASP A 193 17.84 -19.77 -13.30
C ASP A 193 17.30 -21.18 -13.07
N LEU A 194 17.10 -21.56 -11.81
CA LEU A 194 16.52 -22.85 -11.43
C LEU A 194 15.09 -22.97 -12.01
N ILE A 195 14.24 -21.98 -11.80
CA ILE A 195 12.85 -22.02 -12.27
C ILE A 195 12.76 -21.99 -13.79
N HIS A 196 13.55 -21.15 -14.47
CA HIS A 196 13.62 -21.10 -15.93
C HIS A 196 14.09 -22.42 -16.54
N PHE A 197 15.08 -23.09 -15.91
CA PHE A 197 15.52 -24.41 -16.34
C PHE A 197 14.37 -25.43 -16.29
N TYR A 198 13.60 -25.46 -15.20
CA TYR A 198 12.50 -26.42 -15.06
C TYR A 198 11.24 -26.07 -15.88
N LEU A 199 11.06 -24.80 -16.26
CA LEU A 199 10.01 -24.37 -17.20
C LEU A 199 10.25 -24.87 -18.63
N LYS A 200 11.50 -25.00 -19.06
CA LYS A 200 11.88 -25.27 -20.47
C LYS A 200 11.83 -26.75 -20.87
N HIS A 201 10.84 -27.51 -20.39
CA HIS A 201 10.55 -28.92 -20.70
C HIS A 201 11.14 -30.02 -19.80
N ASN A 202 11.48 -29.72 -18.55
CA ASN A 202 11.92 -30.74 -17.59
C ASN A 202 10.75 -31.31 -16.77
N ILE A 203 10.69 -32.63 -16.61
CA ILE A 203 9.73 -33.30 -15.73
C ILE A 203 10.31 -33.29 -14.31
N LEU A 204 9.53 -32.76 -13.38
CA LEU A 204 9.80 -32.82 -11.96
C LEU A 204 9.14 -34.05 -11.36
N VAL A 205 9.81 -34.69 -10.41
CA VAL A 205 9.28 -35.83 -9.66
C VAL A 205 9.23 -35.45 -8.19
N ALA A 206 8.03 -35.45 -7.61
CA ALA A 206 7.85 -35.24 -6.18
C ALA A 206 8.36 -36.44 -5.37
N THR A 207 8.53 -36.22 -4.06
CA THR A 207 8.94 -37.25 -3.10
C THR A 207 7.99 -38.43 -3.00
N ASN A 208 6.71 -38.24 -3.35
CA ASN A 208 5.71 -39.30 -3.43
C ASN A 208 5.71 -40.05 -4.78
N GLY A 209 6.68 -39.78 -5.67
CA GLY A 209 6.82 -40.39 -6.99
C GLY A 209 5.98 -39.75 -8.10
N SER A 210 5.19 -38.71 -7.80
CA SER A 210 4.34 -38.05 -8.80
C SER A 210 5.18 -37.21 -9.77
N ALA A 211 5.03 -37.45 -11.07
CA ALA A 211 5.68 -36.67 -12.12
C ALA A 211 4.79 -35.51 -12.57
N PHE A 212 5.37 -34.32 -12.74
CA PHE A 212 4.66 -33.13 -13.19
C PHE A 212 5.57 -32.17 -13.95
N ARG A 213 4.98 -31.14 -14.56
CA ARG A 213 5.71 -30.08 -15.27
C ARG A 213 5.26 -28.72 -14.75
N LEU A 214 6.22 -27.79 -14.71
CA LEU A 214 5.89 -26.37 -14.56
C LEU A 214 5.38 -25.88 -15.92
N VAL A 215 4.17 -25.34 -15.95
CA VAL A 215 3.54 -24.83 -17.18
C VAL A 215 3.45 -23.32 -17.12
N GLN A 216 2.84 -22.79 -16.06
CA GLN A 216 2.73 -21.35 -15.90
C GLN A 216 2.86 -20.94 -14.43
N PRO A 217 3.47 -19.79 -14.16
CA PRO A 217 3.54 -19.26 -12.82
C PRO A 217 2.18 -18.70 -12.38
N CYS A 218 1.81 -18.95 -11.13
CA CYS A 218 0.79 -18.23 -10.42
C CYS A 218 1.42 -16.92 -9.94
N THR A 219 0.84 -15.79 -10.31
CA THR A 219 1.48 -14.48 -10.12
C THR A 219 1.13 -13.84 -8.77
N ALA A 220 2.13 -13.61 -7.93
CA ALA A 220 2.10 -12.70 -6.81
C ALA A 220 2.24 -11.26 -7.31
N ASN A 221 1.41 -10.37 -6.75
CA ASN A 221 1.39 -8.95 -7.07
C ASN A 221 1.86 -8.07 -5.90
N TRP A 222 2.37 -8.68 -4.83
CA TRP A 222 2.89 -8.00 -3.66
C TRP A 222 4.42 -7.88 -3.73
N PHE A 223 4.97 -6.83 -3.11
CA PHE A 223 6.42 -6.56 -3.01
C PHE A 223 6.69 -5.69 -1.78
N HIS A 224 7.92 -5.67 -1.24
CA HIS A 224 8.24 -4.75 -0.14
C HIS A 224 8.28 -3.30 -0.63
N ALA A 225 7.84 -2.35 0.20
CA ALA A 225 7.81 -0.95 -0.18
C ALA A 225 9.17 -0.45 -0.67
N ARG A 226 10.25 -0.80 0.04
CA ARG A 226 11.64 -0.49 -0.37
C ARG A 226 12.04 -0.95 -1.77
N ASP A 227 11.38 -1.98 -2.30
CA ASP A 227 11.68 -2.58 -3.61
C ASP A 227 10.82 -1.98 -4.74
N ILE A 228 10.08 -0.89 -4.46
CA ILE A 228 9.16 -0.30 -5.44
C ILE A 228 9.86 0.23 -6.70
N HIS A 229 11.08 0.74 -6.56
CA HIS A 229 11.84 1.25 -7.71
C HIS A 229 12.11 0.14 -8.72
N GLN A 230 12.60 -1.02 -8.24
CA GLN A 230 12.83 -2.20 -9.06
C GLN A 230 11.51 -2.72 -9.66
N ARG A 231 10.40 -2.63 -8.92
CA ARG A 231 9.08 -2.99 -9.43
C ARG A 231 8.63 -2.07 -10.56
N CYS A 232 8.79 -0.75 -10.42
CA CYS A 232 8.49 0.22 -11.46
C CYS A 232 9.31 -0.04 -12.73
N GLU A 233 10.61 -0.29 -12.59
CA GLU A 233 11.50 -0.64 -13.72
C GLU A 233 11.05 -1.93 -14.41
N HIS A 234 10.68 -2.96 -13.64
CA HIS A 234 10.16 -4.21 -14.20
C HIS A 234 8.84 -3.99 -14.96
N LEU A 235 7.89 -3.25 -14.39
CA LEU A 235 6.60 -2.99 -15.02
C LEU A 235 6.68 -2.05 -16.23
N SER A 236 7.74 -1.24 -16.32
CA SER A 236 7.99 -0.36 -17.46
C SER A 236 8.50 -1.11 -18.70
N LYS A 237 9.03 -2.33 -18.54
CA LYS A 237 9.53 -3.14 -19.66
C LYS A 237 8.40 -3.52 -20.62
N LEU A 238 8.68 -3.43 -21.92
CA LEU A 238 7.78 -3.89 -22.97
C LEU A 238 7.82 -5.41 -23.08
N VAL A 239 6.64 -6.01 -23.10
CA VAL A 239 6.40 -7.44 -23.30
C VAL A 239 5.66 -7.62 -24.63
N ALA A 240 6.14 -8.56 -25.44
CA ALA A 240 5.47 -8.94 -26.67
C ALA A 240 4.19 -9.74 -26.34
N THR A 241 3.07 -9.34 -26.92
CA THR A 241 1.75 -9.97 -26.76
C THR A 241 1.14 -10.28 -28.13
N GLN A 242 0.06 -11.06 -28.16
CA GLN A 242 -0.71 -11.33 -29.40
C GLN A 242 -1.26 -10.05 -30.06
N HIS A 243 -1.39 -8.95 -29.31
CA HIS A 243 -1.93 -7.68 -29.77
C HIS A 243 -0.89 -6.54 -29.84
N GLY A 244 0.40 -6.89 -29.97
CA GLY A 244 1.50 -5.94 -30.05
C GLY A 244 2.32 -5.87 -28.76
N HIS A 245 2.95 -4.73 -28.49
CA HIS A 245 3.78 -4.55 -27.31
C HIS A 245 2.99 -3.85 -26.20
N ARG A 246 3.08 -4.37 -24.98
CA ARG A 246 2.42 -3.84 -23.78
C ARG A 246 3.44 -3.73 -22.65
N THR A 247 3.29 -2.74 -21.77
CA THR A 247 4.06 -2.66 -20.52
C THR A 247 3.46 -3.61 -19.48
N GLY A 248 4.24 -3.95 -18.45
CA GLY A 248 3.72 -4.65 -17.27
C GLY A 248 2.60 -3.87 -16.57
N PHE A 249 2.68 -2.53 -16.54
CA PHE A 249 1.60 -1.67 -16.04
C PHE A 249 0.29 -1.88 -16.81
N SER A 250 0.37 -1.89 -18.14
CA SER A 250 -0.78 -2.09 -19.01
C SER A 250 -1.43 -3.47 -18.77
N LEU A 251 -0.60 -4.52 -18.71
CA LEU A 251 -1.07 -5.89 -18.46
C LEU A 251 -1.77 -6.04 -17.09
N GLU A 252 -1.20 -5.48 -16.03
CA GLU A 252 -1.84 -5.52 -14.70
C GLU A 252 -3.14 -4.72 -14.66
N PHE A 253 -3.16 -3.55 -15.30
CA PHE A 253 -4.36 -2.72 -15.34
C PHE A 253 -5.48 -3.35 -16.17
N GLU A 254 -5.15 -4.03 -17.27
CA GLU A 254 -6.10 -4.82 -18.07
C GLU A 254 -6.73 -5.93 -17.21
N LEU A 255 -5.93 -6.67 -16.42
CA LEU A 255 -6.44 -7.70 -15.49
C LEU A 255 -7.37 -7.10 -14.42
N LEU A 256 -7.01 -5.95 -13.85
CA LEU A 256 -7.87 -5.24 -12.90
C LEU A 256 -9.22 -4.88 -13.51
N ASN A 257 -9.25 -4.45 -14.77
CA ASN A 257 -10.49 -4.11 -15.47
C ASN A 257 -11.36 -5.35 -15.71
N GLN A 258 -10.78 -6.47 -16.13
CA GLN A 258 -11.50 -7.74 -16.25
C GLN A 258 -12.13 -8.19 -14.92
N GLN A 259 -11.39 -8.07 -13.80
CA GLN A 259 -11.93 -8.36 -12.47
C GLN A 259 -13.07 -7.40 -12.09
N SER A 260 -12.98 -6.14 -12.50
CA SER A 260 -13.99 -5.11 -12.17
C SER A 260 -15.29 -5.32 -12.93
N GLU A 261 -15.23 -5.87 -14.15
CA GLU A 261 -16.42 -6.29 -14.90
C GLU A 261 -17.17 -7.37 -14.14
N TYR A 262 -16.47 -8.35 -13.57
CA TYR A 262 -17.10 -9.38 -12.74
C TYR A 262 -17.70 -8.80 -11.45
N GLN A 263 -17.00 -7.89 -10.76
CA GLN A 263 -17.56 -7.19 -9.59
C GLN A 263 -18.83 -6.43 -9.94
N SER A 264 -18.91 -5.82 -11.13
CA SER A 264 -20.10 -5.08 -11.55
C SER A 264 -21.35 -5.94 -11.76
N LEU A 265 -21.19 -7.27 -11.87
CA LEU A 265 -22.29 -8.24 -11.90
C LEU A 265 -22.79 -8.60 -10.48
N ILE A 266 -21.93 -8.45 -9.48
CA ILE A 266 -22.21 -8.81 -8.09
C ILE A 266 -22.87 -7.65 -7.34
N TYR A 267 -22.32 -6.43 -7.48
CA TYR A 267 -22.74 -5.26 -6.71
C TYR A 267 -23.84 -4.47 -7.42
N HIS A 268 -24.85 -4.04 -6.67
CA HIS A 268 -26.03 -3.36 -7.23
C HIS A 268 -25.87 -1.84 -7.27
N LYS A 269 -26.59 -1.18 -8.20
CA LYS A 269 -26.62 0.29 -8.35
C LYS A 269 -28.05 0.84 -8.42
N LYS A 270 -29.02 0.07 -7.93
CA LYS A 270 -30.46 0.29 -8.14
C LYS A 270 -30.92 1.63 -7.60
N TYR A 271 -30.36 2.10 -6.48
CA TYR A 271 -30.76 3.39 -5.89
C TYR A 271 -30.33 4.57 -6.76
N GLY A 272 -29.17 4.49 -7.40
CA GLY A 272 -28.71 5.52 -8.33
C GLY A 272 -29.52 5.54 -9.64
N GLU A 273 -30.15 4.43 -10.01
CA GLU A 273 -30.94 4.29 -11.25
C GLU A 273 -32.39 4.78 -11.10
N LYS A 274 -32.88 4.94 -9.87
CA LYS A 274 -34.24 5.44 -9.57
C LYS A 274 -34.50 6.77 -10.28
N LEU A 275 -35.72 6.93 -10.79
CA LEU A 275 -36.10 8.11 -11.57
C LEU A 275 -35.88 9.41 -10.79
N GLU A 276 -36.24 9.44 -9.51
CA GLU A 276 -36.06 10.61 -8.64
C GLU A 276 -34.58 10.97 -8.37
N ASN A 277 -33.65 10.02 -8.53
CA ASN A 277 -32.23 10.23 -8.22
C ASN A 277 -31.39 10.56 -9.47
N LYS A 278 -31.93 10.40 -10.68
CA LYS A 278 -31.18 10.65 -11.94
C LYS A 278 -30.60 12.07 -12.01
N THR A 279 -31.32 13.08 -11.53
CA THR A 279 -30.89 14.48 -11.53
C THR A 279 -29.83 14.79 -10.46
N ARG A 280 -29.64 13.89 -9.49
CA ARG A 280 -28.60 13.98 -8.44
C ARG A 280 -27.28 13.36 -8.87
N ASN A 281 -27.23 12.71 -10.04
CA ASN A 281 -26.03 12.11 -10.61
C ASN A 281 -25.40 13.03 -11.65
N ARG A 282 -24.11 13.36 -11.49
CA ARG A 282 -23.36 14.13 -12.49
C ARG A 282 -23.22 13.37 -13.81
N PHE A 283 -23.09 12.05 -13.73
CA PHE A 283 -23.00 11.17 -14.89
C PHE A 283 -24.00 10.03 -14.76
N LYS A 284 -24.79 9.80 -15.82
CA LYS A 284 -25.87 8.80 -15.84
C LYS A 284 -25.38 7.37 -15.50
N ASN A 285 -24.15 7.04 -15.88
CA ASN A 285 -23.56 5.71 -15.77
C ASN A 285 -22.55 5.56 -14.64
N ILE A 286 -22.29 6.61 -13.86
CA ILE A 286 -21.37 6.56 -12.71
C ILE A 286 -22.20 6.70 -11.45
N LEU A 287 -22.63 5.55 -10.94
CA LEU A 287 -23.55 5.43 -9.81
C LEU A 287 -22.85 4.74 -8.64
N PRO A 288 -23.21 5.08 -7.39
CA PRO A 288 -22.67 4.41 -6.21
C PRO A 288 -23.18 2.97 -6.15
N PHE A 289 -22.39 2.06 -5.58
CA PHE A 289 -22.89 0.75 -5.19
C PHE A 289 -23.87 0.86 -4.02
N ASP A 290 -24.93 0.07 -4.04
CA ASP A 290 -26.01 0.12 -3.05
C ASP A 290 -25.53 -0.34 -1.67
N GLU A 291 -24.60 -1.30 -1.64
CA GLU A 291 -24.11 -1.97 -0.42
C GLU A 291 -23.25 -1.05 0.46
N THR A 292 -22.60 -0.07 -0.15
CA THR A 292 -21.63 0.82 0.52
C THR A 292 -21.98 2.30 0.34
N ARG A 293 -23.13 2.63 -0.29
CA ARG A 293 -23.53 4.02 -0.50
C ARG A 293 -23.67 4.73 0.84
N VAL A 294 -23.41 6.03 0.84
CA VAL A 294 -23.79 6.86 1.98
C VAL A 294 -25.31 7.05 1.95
N ILE A 295 -25.97 6.72 3.05
CA ILE A 295 -27.42 6.89 3.22
C ILE A 295 -27.62 8.18 4.03
N LEU A 296 -28.35 9.15 3.48
CA LEU A 296 -28.71 10.37 4.21
C LEU A 296 -29.84 10.06 5.19
N ARG A 297 -29.48 9.72 6.42
CA ARG A 297 -30.39 9.30 7.49
C ARG A 297 -31.17 10.49 7.99
N ASN A 298 -32.49 10.34 8.10
CA ASN A 298 -33.41 11.37 8.59
C ASN A 298 -33.39 12.68 7.78
N TYR A 299 -32.83 12.69 6.57
CA TYR A 299 -32.87 13.86 5.70
C TYR A 299 -34.26 13.96 5.05
N PRO A 300 -35.00 15.08 5.22
CA PRO A 300 -36.39 15.16 4.78
C PRO A 300 -36.58 15.13 3.25
N ILE A 301 -35.52 15.37 2.48
CA ILE A 301 -35.60 15.52 1.02
C ILE A 301 -35.35 14.19 0.30
N THR A 302 -34.33 13.43 0.71
CA THR A 302 -33.91 12.20 0.03
C THR A 302 -32.98 11.39 0.95
N ASP A 303 -32.92 10.07 0.78
CA ASP A 303 -31.90 9.23 1.41
C ASP A 303 -30.64 9.06 0.54
N TYR A 304 -30.61 9.71 -0.63
CA TYR A 304 -29.64 9.46 -1.69
C TYR A 304 -28.65 10.61 -1.88
N ILE A 305 -27.37 10.23 -1.94
CA ILE A 305 -26.27 11.02 -2.48
C ILE A 305 -25.34 10.10 -3.28
N ASN A 306 -24.72 10.60 -4.36
CA ASN A 306 -23.76 9.82 -5.15
C ASN A 306 -22.40 9.75 -4.44
N ALA A 307 -22.33 8.93 -3.40
CA ALA A 307 -21.15 8.72 -2.58
C ALA A 307 -21.11 7.29 -2.03
N ASN A 308 -19.91 6.76 -1.78
CA ASN A 308 -19.71 5.48 -1.11
C ASN A 308 -18.71 5.63 0.04
N HIS A 309 -18.95 4.91 1.14
CA HIS A 309 -17.92 4.65 2.14
C HIS A 309 -16.85 3.74 1.54
N ILE A 310 -15.58 4.09 1.75
CA ILE A 310 -14.43 3.28 1.38
C ILE A 310 -13.63 3.00 2.65
N ARG A 311 -13.55 1.73 3.02
CA ARG A 311 -12.82 1.25 4.19
C ARG A 311 -11.50 0.59 3.79
N PRO A 312 -10.43 0.76 4.57
CA PRO A 312 -9.18 0.05 4.34
C PRO A 312 -9.39 -1.47 4.52
N PRO A 313 -8.53 -2.32 3.92
CA PRO A 313 -8.60 -3.77 4.11
C PRO A 313 -8.44 -4.22 5.58
N ILE A 314 -7.69 -3.45 6.38
CA ILE A 314 -7.45 -3.68 7.79
C ILE A 314 -7.88 -2.43 8.56
N GLU A 315 -8.97 -2.53 9.33
CA GLU A 315 -9.57 -1.40 10.06
C GLU A 315 -8.64 -0.81 11.13
N SER A 316 -7.74 -1.61 11.70
CA SER A 316 -6.77 -1.15 12.72
C SER A 316 -5.60 -0.32 12.17
N ILE A 317 -5.46 -0.20 10.84
CA ILE A 317 -4.26 0.37 10.18
C ILE A 317 -4.61 1.59 9.29
N GLY A 318 -5.84 2.10 9.31
CA GLY A 318 -6.17 3.28 8.51
C GLY A 318 -7.52 3.91 8.80
N ARG A 319 -7.68 5.15 8.34
CA ARG A 319 -8.95 5.87 8.42
C ARG A 319 -9.94 5.38 7.36
N GLY A 320 -11.23 5.59 7.61
CA GLY A 320 -12.26 5.48 6.58
C GLY A 320 -12.26 6.68 5.63
N TYR A 321 -12.83 6.50 4.45
CA TYR A 321 -13.02 7.55 3.45
C TYR A 321 -14.46 7.58 2.95
N ILE A 322 -14.87 8.69 2.37
CA ILE A 322 -16.06 8.80 1.53
C ILE A 322 -15.63 9.26 0.15
N ALA A 323 -15.82 8.41 -0.87
CA ALA A 323 -15.60 8.77 -2.26
C ALA A 323 -16.92 9.27 -2.87
N THR A 324 -16.95 10.54 -3.30
CA THR A 324 -18.16 11.18 -3.84
C THR A 324 -17.89 11.93 -5.13
N GLN A 325 -18.92 12.15 -5.95
CA GLN A 325 -18.82 13.06 -7.10
C GLN A 325 -18.65 14.52 -6.64
N GLY A 326 -18.17 15.38 -7.54
CA GLY A 326 -18.18 16.83 -7.33
C GLY A 326 -19.61 17.36 -7.24
N PRO A 327 -20.00 18.07 -6.17
CA PRO A 327 -21.36 18.58 -5.98
C PRO A 327 -21.94 19.28 -7.22
N LEU A 328 -23.19 18.98 -7.52
CA LEU A 328 -24.02 19.73 -8.47
C LEU A 328 -24.68 20.89 -7.73
N ALA A 329 -25.13 21.93 -8.42
CA ALA A 329 -25.88 23.01 -7.78
C ALA A 329 -27.10 22.48 -6.98
N ALA A 330 -27.77 21.45 -7.50
CA ALA A 330 -28.92 20.81 -6.85
C ALA A 330 -28.57 19.91 -5.66
N THR A 331 -27.30 19.52 -5.48
CA THR A 331 -26.88 18.56 -4.46
C THR A 331 -25.93 19.17 -3.42
N ILE A 332 -25.75 20.49 -3.40
CA ILE A 332 -24.88 21.16 -2.42
C ILE A 332 -25.42 20.95 -0.99
N ASN A 333 -26.73 21.06 -0.80
CA ASN A 333 -27.35 20.86 0.51
C ASN A 333 -27.23 19.38 0.96
N ASP A 334 -27.44 18.42 0.05
CA ASP A 334 -27.22 17.00 0.33
C ASP A 334 -25.77 16.73 0.78
N PHE A 335 -24.80 17.38 0.11
CA PHE A 335 -23.38 17.25 0.42
C PHE A 335 -23.05 17.75 1.82
N TRP A 336 -23.56 18.93 2.20
CA TRP A 336 -23.36 19.45 3.55
C TRP A 336 -24.09 18.61 4.61
N TYR A 337 -25.28 18.10 4.30
CA TYR A 337 -25.98 17.18 5.20
C TYR A 337 -25.16 15.91 5.44
N MET A 338 -24.57 15.33 4.39
CA MET A 338 -23.63 14.21 4.52
C MET A 338 -22.42 14.56 5.39
N VAL A 339 -21.82 15.74 5.18
CA VAL A 339 -20.68 16.23 5.98
C VAL A 339 -21.04 16.32 7.46
N GLN A 340 -22.22 16.86 7.79
CA GLN A 340 -22.73 16.92 9.16
C GLN A 340 -22.95 15.52 9.73
N GLN A 341 -23.70 14.68 9.01
CA GLN A 341 -24.07 13.34 9.47
C GLN A 341 -22.84 12.47 9.79
N GLU A 342 -21.84 12.53 8.93
CA GLU A 342 -20.62 11.71 9.05
C GLU A 342 -19.54 12.42 9.89
N MET A 343 -19.87 13.56 10.51
CA MET A 343 -18.98 14.36 11.36
C MET A 343 -17.64 14.64 10.69
N VAL A 344 -17.67 14.94 9.38
CA VAL A 344 -16.46 15.07 8.56
C VAL A 344 -15.65 16.27 9.01
N LYS A 345 -14.35 16.05 9.20
CA LYS A 345 -13.38 17.09 9.58
C LYS A 345 -12.38 17.44 8.47
N CYS A 346 -12.34 16.65 7.40
CA CYS A 346 -11.42 16.85 6.29
C CYS A 346 -12.10 16.54 4.94
N ILE A 347 -11.98 17.47 4.01
CA ILE A 347 -12.48 17.34 2.63
C ILE A 347 -11.31 17.55 1.68
N VAL A 348 -11.10 16.59 0.79
CA VAL A 348 -10.09 16.62 -0.26
C VAL A 348 -10.77 16.71 -1.63
N MET A 349 -10.54 17.82 -2.32
CA MET A 349 -11.04 18.15 -3.65
C MET A 349 -9.89 18.11 -4.67
N ILE A 350 -9.92 17.20 -5.63
CA ILE A 350 -8.84 17.00 -6.64
C ILE A 350 -9.29 17.49 -8.03
N THR A 351 -9.86 18.68 -8.09
CA THR A 351 -10.35 19.30 -9.34
C THR A 351 -10.55 20.80 -9.17
N ARG A 352 -10.53 21.54 -10.28
CA ARG A 352 -11.05 22.92 -10.32
C ARG A 352 -12.58 22.89 -10.43
N GLU A 353 -13.25 24.00 -10.12
CA GLU A 353 -14.72 24.10 -10.32
C GLU A 353 -15.10 23.90 -11.79
N THR A 354 -14.30 24.51 -12.67
CA THR A 354 -14.39 24.38 -14.12
C THR A 354 -13.00 24.02 -14.64
N GLU A 355 -12.96 23.06 -15.56
CA GLU A 355 -11.74 22.75 -16.29
C GLU A 355 -12.03 22.74 -17.80
N GLY A 356 -11.22 23.48 -18.57
CA GLY A 356 -11.57 23.89 -19.92
C GLY A 356 -12.91 24.64 -19.92
N MET A 357 -13.91 24.11 -20.62
CA MET A 357 -15.28 24.65 -20.63
C MET A 357 -16.29 23.79 -19.88
N LYS A 358 -15.84 22.77 -19.14
CA LYS A 358 -16.73 21.79 -18.50
C LYS A 358 -16.78 22.03 -16.99
N ASN A 359 -18.00 22.18 -16.46
CA ASN A 359 -18.21 22.21 -15.01
C ASN A 359 -17.85 20.83 -14.42
N LYS A 360 -16.89 20.82 -13.48
CA LYS A 360 -16.46 19.62 -12.77
C LYS A 360 -17.02 19.56 -11.35
N CYS A 361 -17.22 20.70 -10.72
CA CYS A 361 -17.75 20.84 -9.37
C CYS A 361 -18.43 22.21 -9.20
N ALA A 362 -19.61 22.25 -8.57
CA ALA A 362 -20.17 23.52 -8.11
C ALA A 362 -19.41 24.00 -6.86
N ARG A 363 -19.25 25.31 -6.70
CA ARG A 363 -18.70 25.90 -5.48
C ARG A 363 -19.69 25.69 -4.33
N TYR A 364 -19.27 24.96 -3.30
CA TYR A 364 -20.10 24.63 -2.13
C TYR A 364 -19.61 25.31 -0.85
N TRP A 365 -18.63 26.21 -0.93
CA TRP A 365 -18.10 26.99 0.20
C TRP A 365 -18.28 28.49 -0.07
N PRO A 366 -18.35 29.33 0.98
CA PRO A 366 -18.45 30.78 0.85
C PRO A 366 -17.08 31.44 0.55
N GLU A 367 -17.09 32.70 0.12
CA GLU A 367 -15.86 33.49 -0.03
C GLU A 367 -15.15 33.67 1.32
N LEU A 368 -13.86 33.96 1.27
CA LEU A 368 -13.05 34.21 2.47
C LEU A 368 -13.69 35.29 3.37
N HIS A 369 -13.76 35.00 4.67
CA HIS A 369 -14.38 35.82 5.72
C HIS A 369 -15.88 36.07 5.53
N THR A 370 -16.56 35.24 4.74
CA THR A 370 -18.01 35.27 4.59
C THR A 370 -18.63 33.95 5.03
N SER A 371 -19.92 33.99 5.33
CA SER A 371 -20.72 32.81 5.64
C SER A 371 -21.86 32.65 4.66
N LYS A 372 -22.29 31.40 4.48
CA LYS A 372 -23.45 31.04 3.67
C LYS A 372 -24.16 29.84 4.25
N THR A 373 -25.49 29.89 4.25
CA THR A 373 -26.33 28.80 4.73
C THR A 373 -26.71 27.87 3.58
N TYR A 374 -26.52 26.56 3.79
CA TYR A 374 -26.79 25.46 2.88
C TYR A 374 -27.75 24.48 3.56
N GLY A 375 -29.06 24.66 3.37
CA GLY A 375 -30.06 23.93 4.14
C GLY A 375 -30.01 24.33 5.62
N SER A 376 -29.83 23.35 6.52
CA SER A 376 -29.75 23.53 7.97
C SER A 376 -28.33 23.83 8.50
N ILE A 377 -27.36 24.01 7.61
CA ILE A 377 -25.95 24.19 7.98
C ILE A 377 -25.47 25.53 7.49
N THR A 378 -24.95 26.34 8.41
CA THR A 378 -24.23 27.57 8.07
C THR A 378 -22.75 27.27 7.99
N VAL A 379 -22.13 27.61 6.87
CA VAL A 379 -20.71 27.41 6.62
C VAL A 379 -20.05 28.78 6.56
N GLU A 380 -18.96 28.96 7.27
CA GLU A 380 -18.13 30.16 7.30
C GLU A 380 -16.72 29.81 6.81
N ASN A 381 -16.15 30.63 5.93
CA ASN A 381 -14.77 30.46 5.48
C ASN A 381 -13.86 31.36 6.32
N LEU A 382 -13.19 30.78 7.31
CA LEU A 382 -12.38 31.52 8.28
C LEU A 382 -11.04 31.96 7.70
N HIS A 383 -10.38 31.05 6.98
CA HIS A 383 -9.04 31.24 6.45
C HIS A 383 -8.90 30.57 5.09
N GLU A 384 -8.16 31.20 4.19
CA GLU A 384 -7.79 30.64 2.89
C GLU A 384 -6.30 30.90 2.64
N SER A 385 -5.59 29.89 2.14
CA SER A 385 -4.17 29.97 1.80
C SER A 385 -3.91 29.24 0.50
N ASN A 386 -3.21 29.93 -0.42
CA ASN A 386 -2.89 29.46 -1.75
C ASN A 386 -1.40 29.15 -1.84
N TYR A 387 -1.04 27.98 -2.36
CA TYR A 387 0.34 27.55 -2.46
C TYR A 387 0.71 27.28 -3.92
N GLY A 388 1.76 27.95 -4.38
CA GLY A 388 2.32 27.82 -5.73
C GLY A 388 3.82 27.55 -5.69
N PRO A 389 4.48 27.44 -6.86
CA PRO A 389 5.92 27.19 -6.93
C PRO A 389 6.71 28.33 -6.28
N ALA A 390 7.80 28.00 -5.58
CA ALA A 390 8.74 29.01 -5.09
C ALA A 390 9.31 29.82 -6.27
N GLN A 391 9.26 31.16 -6.19
CA GLN A 391 9.79 32.04 -7.24
C GLN A 391 11.31 31.92 -7.31
N THR A 392 11.88 31.58 -8.47
CA THR A 392 13.32 31.74 -8.70
C THR A 392 13.63 33.24 -8.86
N PRO A 393 14.66 33.77 -8.16
CA PRO A 393 15.05 35.16 -8.35
C PRO A 393 15.41 35.42 -9.81
N SER A 394 14.90 36.53 -10.34
CA SER A 394 15.08 36.96 -11.73
C SER A 394 16.53 36.87 -12.18
N SER A 395 16.72 36.26 -13.34
CA SER A 395 17.97 35.95 -14.02
C SER A 395 18.97 37.12 -14.14
N THR A 396 20.06 37.08 -13.36
CA THR A 396 21.35 37.70 -13.71
C THR A 396 22.60 36.96 -13.22
N SER A 397 22.53 35.74 -12.68
CA SER A 397 23.77 34.97 -12.41
C SER A 397 23.73 33.56 -13.00
N ARG A 398 24.67 33.34 -13.92
CA ARG A 398 24.98 32.08 -14.59
C ARG A 398 25.82 31.24 -13.61
N ALA A 399 25.22 30.80 -12.50
CA ALA A 399 25.85 29.87 -11.57
C ALA A 399 25.18 28.49 -11.71
N LEU A 400 26.02 27.46 -11.78
CA LEU A 400 25.66 26.04 -11.96
C LEU A 400 24.49 25.65 -11.05
N ARG A 401 23.39 25.18 -11.66
CA ARG A 401 22.25 24.60 -10.96
C ARG A 401 22.65 23.23 -10.41
N SER A 402 23.08 23.18 -9.16
CA SER A 402 22.93 21.97 -8.35
C SER A 402 21.45 21.77 -8.03
N LEU A 403 20.98 20.53 -8.08
CA LEU A 403 19.65 20.15 -7.58
C LEU A 403 19.48 20.64 -6.12
N PRO A 404 18.31 21.17 -5.73
CA PRO A 404 18.08 21.54 -4.33
C PRO A 404 18.12 20.27 -3.47
N SER A 405 18.93 20.29 -2.42
CA SER A 405 18.89 19.31 -1.34
C SER A 405 17.56 19.39 -0.58
N ALA A 406 17.14 18.26 0.00
CA ALA A 406 15.97 18.15 0.86
C ALA A 406 16.01 19.20 1.98
N GLY A 407 15.05 20.13 1.98
CA GLY A 407 14.95 21.21 2.96
C GLY A 407 14.58 22.59 2.42
N HIS A 408 14.51 22.78 1.09
CA HIS A 408 13.97 24.02 0.53
C HIS A 408 12.44 24.01 0.51
N GLN A 409 11.82 25.10 0.95
CA GLN A 409 10.37 25.32 0.91
C GLN A 409 9.93 25.40 -0.57
N LEU A 410 9.53 24.26 -1.14
CA LEU A 410 9.18 24.14 -2.58
C LEU A 410 7.90 24.88 -2.93
N LEU A 411 7.08 25.15 -1.92
CA LEU A 411 5.84 25.92 -2.02
C LEU A 411 5.93 27.22 -1.25
N GLN A 412 5.44 28.28 -1.86
CA GLN A 412 5.26 29.56 -1.17
C GLN A 412 3.82 30.03 -1.30
N PRO A 413 3.33 30.82 -0.31
CA PRO A 413 2.08 31.53 -0.47
C PRO A 413 2.07 32.32 -1.78
N THR A 414 1.05 32.11 -2.61
CA THR A 414 0.90 32.81 -3.88
C THR A 414 -0.43 33.58 -3.91
N SER A 415 -0.40 34.79 -4.44
CA SER A 415 -1.62 35.55 -4.76
C SER A 415 -2.11 35.28 -6.19
N ASN A 416 -1.31 34.61 -7.03
CA ASN A 416 -1.67 34.27 -8.40
C ASN A 416 -2.46 32.95 -8.45
N ASP A 417 -3.72 33.01 -8.91
CA ASP A 417 -4.61 31.84 -9.00
C ASP A 417 -4.16 30.85 -10.09
N ASP A 418 -3.53 31.36 -11.16
CA ASP A 418 -3.06 30.55 -12.28
C ASP A 418 -1.89 29.64 -11.86
N ASP A 419 -1.03 30.12 -10.95
CA ASP A 419 0.13 29.39 -10.43
C ASP A 419 -0.18 28.59 -9.15
N CYS A 420 -1.44 28.57 -8.71
CA CYS A 420 -1.83 27.89 -7.48
C CYS A 420 -1.91 26.36 -7.71
N TYR A 421 -1.09 25.61 -6.99
CA TYR A 421 -1.06 24.15 -7.05
C TYR A 421 -2.04 23.50 -6.08
N TYR A 422 -2.19 24.05 -4.88
CA TYR A 422 -3.31 23.73 -4.01
C TYR A 422 -3.72 24.91 -3.14
N ARG A 423 -4.96 24.85 -2.69
CA ARG A 423 -5.59 25.80 -1.79
C ARG A 423 -6.06 25.08 -0.53
N LEU A 424 -5.76 25.67 0.62
CA LEU A 424 -6.23 25.22 1.93
C LEU A 424 -7.24 26.22 2.45
N ARG A 425 -8.38 25.72 2.93
CA ARG A 425 -9.35 26.53 3.67
C ARG A 425 -9.66 25.92 5.02
N THR A 426 -9.84 26.76 6.02
CA THR A 426 -10.44 26.39 7.30
C THR A 426 -11.89 26.86 7.26
N LEU A 427 -12.80 25.90 7.13
CA LEU A 427 -14.24 26.15 7.14
C LEU A 427 -14.77 25.87 8.54
N ARG A 428 -15.64 26.72 9.06
CA ARG A 428 -16.42 26.43 10.26
C ARG A 428 -17.83 26.11 9.84
N ILE A 429 -18.39 25.04 10.39
CA ILE A 429 -19.80 24.72 10.18
C ILE A 429 -20.56 24.82 11.48
N THR A 430 -21.74 25.40 11.41
CA THR A 430 -22.69 25.54 12.52
C THR A 430 -24.02 24.95 12.09
N THR A 431 -24.49 23.99 12.87
CA THR A 431 -25.76 23.27 12.70
C THR A 431 -26.91 24.05 13.34
N GLU A 432 -28.15 23.73 12.97
CA GLU A 432 -29.36 24.36 13.55
C GLU A 432 -29.46 24.24 15.07
N ASP A 433 -28.98 23.13 15.65
CA ASP A 433 -28.91 22.89 17.10
C ASP A 433 -27.72 23.59 17.78
N GLY A 434 -26.94 24.39 17.03
CA GLY A 434 -25.83 25.19 17.52
C GLY A 434 -24.50 24.46 17.61
N HIS A 435 -24.46 23.17 17.27
CA HIS A 435 -23.21 22.39 17.24
C HIS A 435 -22.28 22.95 16.16
N THR A 436 -21.01 23.17 16.52
CA THR A 436 -20.04 23.83 15.64
C THR A 436 -18.70 23.09 15.64
N TRP A 437 -18.10 22.90 14.46
CA TRP A 437 -16.73 22.39 14.33
C TRP A 437 -16.05 22.91 13.06
N GLU A 438 -14.73 22.71 13.01
CA GLU A 438 -13.90 23.14 11.89
C GLU A 438 -13.59 21.97 10.94
N ILE A 439 -13.54 22.31 9.65
CA ILE A 439 -13.26 21.41 8.54
C ILE A 439 -12.07 21.97 7.77
N LEU A 440 -11.08 21.12 7.58
CA LEU A 440 -9.97 21.40 6.68
C LEU A 440 -10.37 21.02 5.25
N HIS A 441 -10.48 22.03 4.39
CA HIS A 441 -10.80 21.86 2.97
C HIS A 441 -9.54 22.02 2.13
N TRP A 442 -9.12 20.92 1.53
CA TRP A 442 -7.93 20.80 0.70
C TRP A 442 -8.33 20.73 -0.76
N GLN A 443 -7.94 21.71 -1.58
CA GLN A 443 -8.24 21.73 -3.00
C GLN A 443 -6.96 21.66 -3.83
N TYR A 444 -6.68 20.51 -4.44
CA TYR A 444 -5.56 20.33 -5.37
C TYR A 444 -5.96 20.77 -6.79
N LEU A 445 -5.19 21.71 -7.35
CA LEU A 445 -5.49 22.45 -8.58
C LEU A 445 -4.53 22.11 -9.74
N ALA A 446 -3.41 21.43 -9.44
CA ALA A 446 -2.38 21.10 -10.42
C ALA A 446 -2.63 19.81 -11.22
N TRP A 447 -3.72 19.07 -10.97
CA TRP A 447 -4.06 17.88 -11.75
C TRP A 447 -4.88 18.26 -13.00
N GLY A 448 -4.22 18.35 -14.16
CA GLY A 448 -4.84 18.69 -15.44
C GLY A 448 -5.91 17.70 -15.95
N ASP A 449 -6.66 18.12 -16.98
CA ASP A 449 -7.83 17.40 -17.52
C ASP A 449 -7.54 16.09 -18.23
N HIS A 450 -6.34 15.95 -18.76
CA HIS A 450 -5.92 14.80 -19.54
C HIS A 450 -4.66 14.19 -18.93
N GLY A 451 -4.80 13.02 -18.30
CA GLY A 451 -3.68 12.22 -17.79
C GLY A 451 -3.46 12.31 -16.27
N SER A 452 -2.19 12.16 -15.89
CA SER A 452 -1.65 12.24 -14.53
C SER A 452 -0.60 13.37 -14.52
N PRO A 453 -0.30 14.01 -13.37
CA PRO A 453 0.75 15.02 -13.23
C PRO A 453 2.15 14.61 -13.76
N LEU A 454 2.38 13.35 -14.11
CA LEU A 454 3.67 12.83 -14.58
C LEU A 454 4.06 13.13 -16.04
N VAL A 455 3.17 13.68 -16.89
CA VAL A 455 3.32 13.54 -18.36
C VAL A 455 4.04 14.71 -19.05
N SER A 456 4.93 15.45 -18.39
CA SER A 456 5.81 16.39 -19.12
C SER A 456 7.24 16.38 -18.64
N ASN A 457 8.01 15.44 -19.19
CA ASN A 457 9.48 15.35 -19.19
C ASN A 457 10.17 15.21 -17.82
N GLN A 458 11.13 14.29 -17.76
CA GLN A 458 11.90 13.83 -16.58
C GLN A 458 12.79 14.90 -15.89
N ARG A 459 12.38 16.17 -15.79
CA ARG A 459 13.19 17.22 -15.16
C ARG A 459 12.49 18.11 -14.13
N ASP A 460 11.16 18.04 -14.01
CA ASP A 460 10.45 18.84 -13.00
C ASP A 460 9.75 17.95 -11.96
N ASN A 461 10.55 17.43 -11.02
CA ASN A 461 10.06 16.74 -9.80
C ASN A 461 9.11 17.61 -8.96
N VAL A 462 9.00 18.90 -9.24
CA VAL A 462 8.18 19.87 -8.52
C VAL A 462 6.73 19.40 -8.36
N GLN A 463 6.07 18.90 -9.41
CA GLN A 463 4.67 18.47 -9.28
C GLN A 463 4.50 17.26 -8.35
N LEU A 464 5.44 16.32 -8.39
CA LEU A 464 5.47 15.18 -7.47
C LEU A 464 5.81 15.62 -6.04
N SER A 465 6.75 16.53 -5.84
CA SER A 465 7.08 17.07 -4.52
C SER A 465 5.91 17.82 -3.90
N VAL A 466 5.21 18.64 -4.69
CA VAL A 466 4.03 19.39 -4.22
C VAL A 466 2.89 18.45 -3.86
N LEU A 467 2.73 17.38 -4.65
CA LEU A 467 1.76 16.34 -4.37
C LEU A 467 2.14 15.51 -3.13
N LEU A 468 3.42 15.20 -2.93
CA LEU A 468 3.88 14.54 -1.71
C LEU A 468 3.68 15.43 -0.49
N GLU A 469 4.03 16.71 -0.56
CA GLU A 469 3.78 17.66 0.53
C GLU A 469 2.27 17.72 0.86
N PHE A 470 1.42 17.69 -0.17
CA PHE A 470 -0.02 17.57 -0.01
C PHE A 470 -0.40 16.26 0.73
N PHE A 471 0.13 15.11 0.30
CA PHE A 471 -0.12 13.81 0.94
C PHE A 471 0.47 13.69 2.36
N GLU A 472 1.55 14.39 2.65
CA GLU A 472 2.15 14.49 3.98
C GLU A 472 1.28 15.32 4.90
N LYS A 473 0.78 16.47 4.42
CA LYS A 473 -0.10 17.33 5.23
C LYS A 473 -1.44 16.67 5.55
N ILE A 474 -2.08 16.00 4.59
CA ILE A 474 -3.29 15.22 4.90
C ILE A 474 -2.95 13.99 5.76
N GLY A 475 -1.75 13.43 5.59
CA GLY A 475 -1.25 12.30 6.37
C GLY A 475 -0.99 12.64 7.84
N CYS A 476 -0.54 13.86 8.17
CA CYS A 476 -0.38 14.31 9.55
C CYS A 476 -1.70 14.38 10.34
N LEU A 477 -2.84 14.44 9.65
CA LEU A 477 -4.15 14.28 10.29
C LEU A 477 -4.36 12.85 10.84
N ASN A 478 -3.56 11.86 10.41
CA ASN A 478 -3.55 10.49 10.92
C ASN A 478 -2.79 10.35 12.24
N SER A 479 -1.70 11.09 12.43
CA SER A 479 -0.77 10.92 13.56
C SER A 479 -1.15 11.72 14.81
N ALA A 480 -2.02 12.73 14.68
CA ALA A 480 -2.66 13.40 15.81
C ALA A 480 -3.70 12.45 16.43
N ALA A 481 -3.23 11.54 17.29
CA ALA A 481 -4.02 10.55 18.02
C ALA A 481 -4.94 11.23 19.07
N THR A 482 -5.97 11.93 18.63
CA THR A 482 -7.13 12.37 19.43
C THR A 482 -8.33 12.55 18.49
N ASP A 483 -9.46 11.86 18.73
CA ASP A 483 -10.80 12.04 18.12
C ASP A 483 -10.95 12.21 16.57
N MET A 484 -9.89 12.11 15.77
CA MET A 484 -9.91 12.25 14.29
C MET A 484 -9.79 10.93 13.54
N ASN A 485 -9.57 9.81 14.25
CA ASN A 485 -9.57 8.46 13.67
C ASN A 485 -10.98 7.84 13.56
N THR A 486 -12.01 8.52 14.04
CA THR A 486 -13.41 8.05 14.02
C THR A 486 -14.24 8.61 12.87
N SER A 487 -13.76 9.65 12.17
CA SER A 487 -14.49 10.35 11.11
C SER A 487 -13.85 10.10 9.73
N PRO A 488 -14.66 9.80 8.69
CA PRO A 488 -14.13 9.54 7.36
C PRO A 488 -13.64 10.83 6.67
N MET A 489 -12.57 10.71 5.89
CA MET A 489 -12.14 11.79 5.00
C MET A 489 -12.96 11.76 3.71
N ILE A 490 -13.56 12.88 3.32
CA ILE A 490 -14.19 12.98 2.00
C ILE A 490 -13.10 13.20 0.95
N VAL A 491 -13.12 12.41 -0.12
CA VAL A 491 -12.28 12.61 -1.30
C VAL A 491 -13.17 12.69 -2.54
N HIS A 492 -13.13 13.80 -3.25
CA HIS A 492 -13.92 13.99 -4.47
C HIS A 492 -13.13 14.66 -5.59
N CYS A 493 -13.62 14.49 -6.81
CA CYS A 493 -13.14 15.18 -8.00
C CYS A 493 -14.37 15.57 -8.84
N SER A 494 -14.42 15.23 -10.13
CA SER A 494 -15.63 15.38 -10.94
C SER A 494 -16.58 14.20 -10.76
N ALA A 495 -16.22 13.00 -11.24
CA ALA A 495 -17.03 11.79 -11.10
C ALA A 495 -16.85 11.07 -9.75
N GLY A 496 -15.78 11.41 -9.01
CA GLY A 496 -15.47 10.75 -7.74
C GLY A 496 -14.92 9.35 -7.87
N ILE A 497 -14.25 9.02 -8.98
CA ILE A 497 -13.71 7.68 -9.23
C ILE A 497 -12.24 7.66 -9.73
N GLY A 498 -11.88 8.43 -10.75
CA GLY A 498 -10.51 8.44 -11.30
C GLY A 498 -9.46 9.02 -10.35
N ARG A 499 -9.36 10.36 -10.30
CA ARG A 499 -8.41 11.06 -9.42
C ARG A 499 -8.65 10.73 -7.94
N SER A 500 -9.91 10.70 -7.53
CA SER A 500 -10.29 10.32 -6.16
C SER A 500 -9.82 8.91 -5.76
N GLY A 501 -9.96 7.92 -6.65
CA GLY A 501 -9.49 6.56 -6.37
C GLY A 501 -7.98 6.48 -6.27
N ALA A 502 -7.26 7.18 -7.12
CA ALA A 502 -5.80 7.25 -7.05
C ALA A 502 -5.33 7.92 -5.74
N THR A 503 -5.97 9.05 -5.36
CA THR A 503 -5.67 9.73 -4.09
C THR A 503 -5.93 8.85 -2.87
N ILE A 504 -7.07 8.14 -2.82
CA ILE A 504 -7.38 7.22 -1.72
C ILE A 504 -6.35 6.07 -1.67
N ALA A 505 -6.01 5.46 -2.81
CA ALA A 505 -5.05 4.36 -2.86
C ALA A 505 -3.64 4.81 -2.40
N ILE A 506 -3.17 5.98 -2.87
CA ILE A 506 -1.90 6.55 -2.46
C ILE A 506 -1.91 6.82 -0.95
N ASP A 507 -2.93 7.50 -0.43
CA ASP A 507 -3.01 7.82 1.00
C ASP A 507 -3.01 6.56 1.88
N MET A 508 -3.78 5.53 1.51
CA MET A 508 -3.79 4.24 2.21
C MET A 508 -2.40 3.57 2.24
N ILE A 509 -1.70 3.56 1.10
CA ILE A 509 -0.37 2.94 1.01
C ILE A 509 0.67 3.75 1.78
N LEU A 510 0.68 5.08 1.63
CA LEU A 510 1.59 5.95 2.36
C LEU A 510 1.35 5.87 3.86
N ASN A 511 0.09 5.82 4.32
CA ASN A 511 -0.21 5.61 5.74
C ASN A 511 0.37 4.28 6.23
N ARG A 512 0.20 3.20 5.46
CA ARG A 512 0.77 1.90 5.80
C ARG A 512 2.30 1.93 5.90
N ILE A 513 2.98 2.55 4.93
CA ILE A 513 4.45 2.71 4.98
C ILE A 513 4.88 3.55 6.19
N ARG A 514 4.14 4.62 6.53
CA ARG A 514 4.45 5.44 7.71
C ARG A 514 4.27 4.67 9.02
N THR A 515 3.26 3.81 9.11
CA THR A 515 2.96 3.04 10.33
C THR A 515 3.84 1.80 10.47
N GLU A 516 4.10 1.08 9.37
CA GLU A 516 4.79 -0.23 9.37
C GLU A 516 6.26 -0.15 8.91
N GLY A 517 6.70 0.98 8.35
CA GLY A 517 8.05 1.18 7.81
C GLY A 517 8.21 0.75 6.35
N PHE A 518 9.41 1.00 5.78
CA PHE A 518 9.73 0.70 4.37
C PHE A 518 9.82 -0.80 4.04
N ASP A 519 9.87 -1.65 5.06
CA ASP A 519 9.85 -3.08 4.87
C ASP A 519 8.41 -3.61 4.70
N THR A 520 7.36 -2.81 4.86
CA THR A 520 5.99 -3.30 4.68
C THR A 520 5.73 -3.88 3.28
N GLU A 521 4.94 -4.96 3.22
CA GLU A 521 4.48 -5.57 1.97
C GLU A 521 3.33 -4.77 1.34
N ILE A 522 3.45 -4.37 0.09
CA ILE A 522 2.43 -3.62 -0.65
C ILE A 522 1.92 -4.47 -1.82
N GLU A 523 0.59 -4.56 -1.96
CA GLU A 523 -0.09 -5.20 -3.09
C GLU A 523 -1.04 -4.18 -3.75
N ILE A 524 -0.54 -3.39 -4.69
CA ILE A 524 -1.31 -2.29 -5.30
C ILE A 524 -2.53 -2.82 -6.10
N PRO A 525 -2.42 -3.87 -6.95
CA PRO A 525 -3.60 -4.48 -7.58
C PRO A 525 -4.67 -4.91 -6.57
N GLY A 526 -4.25 -5.63 -5.52
CA GLY A 526 -5.16 -6.13 -4.49
C GLY A 526 -5.89 -5.00 -3.77
N LEU A 527 -5.18 -3.92 -3.44
CA LEU A 527 -5.79 -2.74 -2.84
C LEU A 527 -6.80 -2.06 -3.80
N ILE A 528 -6.46 -1.93 -5.08
CA ILE A 528 -7.36 -1.33 -6.06
C ILE A 528 -8.60 -2.20 -6.26
N THR A 529 -8.46 -3.51 -6.37
CA THR A 529 -9.59 -4.45 -6.42
C THR A 529 -10.47 -4.34 -5.17
N HIS A 530 -9.87 -4.17 -3.99
CA HIS A 530 -10.57 -3.96 -2.73
C HIS A 530 -11.39 -2.67 -2.73
N ILE A 531 -10.79 -1.51 -3.05
CA ILE A 531 -11.54 -0.25 -3.07
C ILE A 531 -12.58 -0.23 -4.20
N ARG A 532 -12.29 -0.85 -5.36
CA ARG A 532 -13.24 -0.99 -6.48
C ARG A 532 -14.47 -1.82 -6.12
N SER A 533 -14.36 -2.75 -5.16
CA SER A 533 -15.50 -3.49 -4.63
C SER A 533 -16.46 -2.61 -3.80
N GLN A 534 -15.99 -1.46 -3.33
CA GLN A 534 -16.78 -0.52 -2.52
C GLN A 534 -17.27 0.68 -3.34
N ARG A 535 -16.60 1.05 -4.44
CA ARG A 535 -17.12 1.99 -5.43
C ARG A 535 -16.59 1.65 -6.82
N SER A 536 -17.52 1.41 -7.72
CA SER A 536 -17.23 1.03 -9.11
C SER A 536 -16.28 2.02 -9.80
N GLY A 537 -15.22 1.49 -10.42
CA GLY A 537 -14.36 2.27 -11.32
C GLY A 537 -13.37 3.22 -10.65
N LEU A 538 -13.11 3.07 -9.33
CA LEU A 538 -12.00 3.77 -8.69
C LEU A 538 -10.68 3.47 -9.41
N VAL A 539 -9.90 4.52 -9.73
CA VAL A 539 -8.73 4.48 -10.64
C VAL A 539 -9.16 4.08 -12.06
N GLN A 540 -9.31 5.04 -12.98
CA GLN A 540 -9.97 4.81 -14.27
C GLN A 540 -9.02 4.52 -15.44
N THR A 541 -7.76 4.89 -15.35
CA THR A 541 -6.82 4.78 -16.48
C THR A 541 -5.50 4.15 -16.07
N GLU A 542 -4.83 3.50 -17.02
CA GLU A 542 -3.47 2.96 -16.84
C GLU A 542 -2.51 4.04 -16.32
N ARG A 543 -2.62 5.27 -16.83
CA ARG A 543 -1.80 6.41 -16.36
C ARG A 543 -2.03 6.75 -14.88
N GLN A 544 -3.26 6.59 -14.37
CA GLN A 544 -3.54 6.77 -12.95
C GLN A 544 -3.00 5.59 -12.13
N TYR A 545 -3.05 4.39 -12.68
CA TYR A 545 -2.48 3.19 -12.06
C TYR A 545 -0.95 3.30 -11.92
N GLU A 546 -0.24 3.61 -13.00
CA GLU A 546 1.20 3.88 -12.98
C GLU A 546 1.53 5.05 -12.04
N PHE A 547 0.71 6.10 -12.04
CA PHE A 547 0.92 7.24 -11.15
C PHE A 547 0.95 6.88 -9.67
N ILE A 548 0.11 5.95 -9.22
CA ILE A 548 0.13 5.47 -7.83
C ILE A 548 1.52 4.93 -7.51
N TYR A 549 2.07 4.06 -8.36
CA TYR A 549 3.42 3.50 -8.19
C TYR A 549 4.49 4.59 -8.12
N ARG A 550 4.49 5.53 -9.07
CA ARG A 550 5.50 6.60 -9.16
C ARG A 550 5.47 7.55 -7.96
N VAL A 551 4.29 7.86 -7.42
CA VAL A 551 4.17 8.69 -6.21
C VAL A 551 4.77 7.97 -5.00
N ILE A 552 4.50 6.67 -4.85
CA ILE A 552 5.06 5.87 -3.75
C ILE A 552 6.57 5.70 -3.92
N GLU A 553 7.05 5.45 -5.13
CA GLU A 553 8.48 5.40 -5.48
C GLU A 553 9.19 6.69 -5.07
N TYR A 554 8.65 7.83 -5.50
CA TYR A 554 9.21 9.13 -5.17
C TYR A 554 9.16 9.40 -3.64
N PHE A 555 8.09 9.02 -2.94
CA PHE A 555 8.01 9.13 -1.48
C PHE A 555 9.15 8.37 -0.77
N ILE A 556 9.40 7.14 -1.19
CA ILE A 556 10.43 6.28 -0.60
C ILE A 556 11.83 6.82 -0.89
N GLU A 557 12.10 7.28 -2.12
CA GLU A 557 13.36 7.92 -2.48
C GLU A 557 13.68 9.13 -1.58
N GLN A 558 12.69 10.00 -1.33
CA GLN A 558 12.87 11.19 -0.50
C GLN A 558 13.12 10.87 0.98
N HIS A 559 12.57 9.79 1.51
CA HIS A 559 12.70 9.45 2.94
C HIS A 559 13.85 8.48 3.25
N MET A 560 14.26 7.64 2.30
CA MET A 560 15.44 6.77 2.46
C MET A 560 16.76 7.55 2.41
N THR A 561 16.84 8.57 1.57
CA THR A 561 18.04 9.43 1.45
C THR A 561 18.30 10.25 2.72
N GLN A 562 17.25 10.67 3.41
CA GLN A 562 17.34 11.39 4.69
C GLN A 562 17.81 10.50 5.85
N SER A 563 17.50 9.20 5.83
CA SER A 563 17.95 8.25 6.85
C SER A 563 19.44 7.89 6.72
N SER A 564 20.00 7.93 5.50
CA SER A 564 21.46 7.76 5.27
C SER A 564 22.31 8.96 5.71
N HIS A 565 21.82 10.20 5.56
CA HIS A 565 22.58 11.39 5.95
C HIS A 565 22.58 11.65 7.47
N SER A 566 21.55 11.20 8.19
CA SER A 566 21.51 11.29 9.65
C SER A 566 22.50 10.33 10.34
N SER A 567 22.84 9.20 9.71
CA SER A 567 23.89 8.28 10.18
C SER A 567 25.33 8.80 9.97
N GLU A 568 25.58 9.62 8.94
CA GLU A 568 26.92 10.19 8.70
C GLU A 568 27.28 11.30 9.69
N TYR A 569 26.30 12.11 10.13
CA TYR A 569 26.53 13.16 11.13
C TYR A 569 26.75 12.63 12.56
N MET A 570 26.26 11.43 12.89
CA MET A 570 26.56 10.78 14.18
C MET A 570 27.94 10.12 14.23
N ASN A 571 28.56 9.82 13.10
CA ASN A 571 29.91 9.23 13.03
C ASN A 571 31.05 10.28 12.98
N MET A 572 30.72 11.57 13.09
CA MET A 572 31.67 12.69 13.12
C MET A 572 31.69 13.47 14.45
N ARG A 573 31.26 12.85 15.56
CA ARG A 573 31.43 13.43 16.91
C ARG A 573 32.18 12.51 17.85
#